data_AF-A0A9E6BL17-F1
#
_entry.id   AF-A0A9E6BL17-F1
#
_cell.length_a   1.000
_cell.length_b   1.000
_cell.length_c   1.000
_cell.angle_alpha   90.00
_cell.angle_beta   90.00
_cell.angle_gamma   90.00
#
_symmetry.space_group_name_H-M   'P 1'
#
loop_
_entity.id
_entity.type
_entity.pdbx_description
1 polymer ?
#
loop_
_entity_poly.entity_id
_entity_poly.type
_entity_poly.pdbx_seq_one_letter_code
_entity_poly.pdbx_strand_id
1 'polypeptide(L)'
;MFVLKGMMGIVPEMDIINMLSDMMGTSAAMGWVAHFVIGTVVWGGIFALANGVIPGGSQTGKGVVLGIVAWLMMMVVVMPMAGGGFFGSNFGMIGFAMPLVLHLIFGAVLGFVAAYLSEGEPKTA
;
A
#
# COMPACT_ATOMS: atom_id res chain seq x y z
N MET A 1 -6.92 20.38 6.00
CA MET A 1 -7.07 20.04 4.57
C MET A 1 -6.60 21.16 3.64
N PHE A 2 -6.83 22.44 3.95
CA PHE A 2 -6.40 23.56 3.09
C PHE A 2 -4.90 23.93 3.16
N VAL A 3 -4.21 23.69 4.28
CA VAL A 3 -2.78 24.05 4.44
C VAL A 3 -1.87 23.17 3.58
N LEU A 4 -2.17 21.88 3.42
CA LEU A 4 -1.43 20.98 2.52
C LEU A 4 -1.60 21.35 1.04
N LYS A 5 -2.80 21.78 0.63
CA LYS A 5 -3.10 22.16 -0.75
C LYS A 5 -2.29 23.36 -1.24
N GLY A 6 -1.91 24.29 -0.34
CA GLY A 6 -1.07 25.44 -0.67
C GLY A 6 0.37 25.08 -1.07
N MET A 7 0.87 23.90 -0.65
CA MET A 7 2.18 23.38 -1.06
C MET A 7 2.12 22.51 -2.32
N MET A 8 0.92 22.06 -2.73
CA MET A 8 0.73 21.13 -3.85
C MET A 8 0.76 21.78 -5.24
N GLY A 9 0.86 23.11 -5.34
CA GLY A 9 1.06 23.78 -6.64
C GLY A 9 2.45 23.57 -7.25
N ILE A 10 3.38 22.98 -6.50
CA ILE A 10 4.81 22.80 -6.90
C ILE A 10 5.19 21.32 -7.01
N VAL A 11 4.47 20.40 -6.36
CA VAL A 11 4.77 18.97 -6.37
C VAL A 11 3.85 18.26 -7.34
N PRO A 12 4.36 17.51 -8.33
CA PRO A 12 3.51 16.73 -9.23
C PRO A 12 2.57 15.83 -8.42
N GLU A 13 1.27 15.86 -8.73
CA GLU A 13 0.31 15.01 -8.04
C GLU A 13 0.58 13.54 -8.39
N MET A 14 0.73 12.69 -7.36
CA MET A 14 0.90 11.25 -7.55
C MET A 14 -0.48 10.59 -7.67
N ASP A 15 -1.07 10.65 -8.86
CA ASP A 15 -2.33 9.98 -9.15
C ASP A 15 -2.09 8.49 -9.45
N ILE A 16 -2.25 7.67 -8.40
CA ILE A 16 -2.06 6.22 -8.47
C ILE A 16 -3.05 5.55 -9.44
N ILE A 17 -4.26 6.10 -9.59
CA ILE A 17 -5.29 5.48 -10.42
C ILE A 17 -4.96 5.70 -11.89
N ASN A 18 -4.61 6.92 -12.27
CA ASN A 18 -4.15 7.21 -13.62
C ASN A 18 -2.85 6.47 -13.92
N MET A 19 -1.90 6.43 -12.98
CA MET A 19 -0.67 5.66 -13.12
C MET A 19 -0.93 4.16 -13.41
N LEU A 20 -1.79 3.51 -12.63
CA LEU A 20 -2.13 2.09 -12.86
C LEU A 20 -2.90 1.90 -14.18
N SER A 21 -3.78 2.83 -14.53
CA SER A 21 -4.57 2.77 -15.77
C SER A 21 -3.67 2.88 -17.00
N ASP A 22 -2.71 3.80 -16.98
CA ASP A 22 -1.74 4.01 -18.05
C ASP A 22 -0.82 2.79 -18.22
N MET A 23 -0.32 2.23 -17.10
CA MET A 23 0.51 1.02 -17.13
C MET A 23 -0.23 -0.19 -17.71
N MET A 24 -1.54 -0.27 -17.53
CA MET A 24 -2.40 -1.34 -18.07
C MET A 24 -2.99 -1.00 -19.45
N GLY A 25 -2.82 0.22 -19.96
CA GLY A 25 -3.44 0.69 -21.20
C GLY A 25 -4.97 0.68 -21.16
N THR A 26 -5.57 1.02 -20.02
CA THR A 26 -7.02 0.88 -19.76
C THR A 26 -7.62 2.15 -19.13
N SER A 27 -8.91 2.10 -18.78
CA SER A 27 -9.65 3.21 -18.19
C SER A 27 -9.35 3.40 -16.69
N ALA A 28 -9.57 4.61 -16.18
CA ALA A 28 -9.49 4.94 -14.75
C ALA A 28 -10.34 4.01 -13.85
N ALA A 29 -11.49 3.54 -14.34
CA ALA A 29 -12.32 2.57 -13.63
C ALA A 29 -11.56 1.25 -13.39
N MET A 30 -10.81 0.78 -14.38
CA MET A 30 -9.97 -0.40 -14.23
C MET A 30 -8.74 -0.13 -13.35
N GLY A 31 -8.20 1.09 -13.32
CA GLY A 31 -7.19 1.50 -12.34
C GLY A 31 -7.69 1.36 -10.89
N TRP A 32 -8.92 1.79 -10.61
CA TRP A 32 -9.57 1.58 -9.31
C TRP A 32 -9.76 0.10 -8.98
N VAL A 33 -10.26 -0.69 -9.93
CA VAL A 33 -10.40 -2.14 -9.75
C VAL A 33 -9.05 -2.77 -9.42
N ALA A 34 -8.00 -2.45 -10.18
CA ALA A 34 -6.66 -2.96 -9.94
C ALA A 34 -6.14 -2.55 -8.56
N HIS A 35 -6.26 -1.27 -8.18
CA HIS A 35 -5.81 -0.79 -6.88
C HIS A 35 -6.52 -1.51 -5.73
N PHE A 36 -7.84 -1.70 -5.84
CA PHE A 36 -8.63 -2.42 -4.87
C PHE A 36 -8.23 -3.90 -4.77
N VAL A 37 -8.08 -4.59 -5.90
CA VAL A 37 -7.69 -6.01 -5.95
C VAL A 37 -6.27 -6.21 -5.38
N ILE A 38 -5.32 -5.34 -5.72
CA ILE A 38 -3.96 -5.40 -5.18
C ILE A 38 -4.00 -5.20 -3.66
N GLY A 39 -4.67 -4.16 -3.18
CA GLY A 39 -4.75 -3.84 -1.75
C GLY A 39 -5.46 -4.91 -0.93
N THR A 40 -6.56 -5.46 -1.42
CA THR A 40 -7.40 -6.37 -0.63
C THR A 40 -7.08 -7.84 -0.87
N VAL A 41 -7.10 -8.27 -2.13
CA VAL A 41 -6.96 -9.70 -2.48
C VAL A 41 -5.49 -10.11 -2.46
N VAL A 42 -4.61 -9.35 -3.13
CA VAL A 42 -3.20 -9.72 -3.24
C VAL A 42 -2.50 -9.56 -1.89
N TRP A 43 -2.50 -8.36 -1.31
CA TRP A 43 -1.82 -8.14 -0.03
C TRP A 43 -2.51 -8.83 1.15
N GLY A 44 -3.84 -8.90 1.16
CA GLY A 44 -4.57 -9.66 2.18
C GLY A 44 -4.30 -11.17 2.08
N GLY A 45 -4.27 -11.73 0.87
CA GLY A 45 -3.91 -13.12 0.63
C GLY A 45 -2.47 -13.43 1.03
N ILE A 46 -1.52 -12.55 0.66
CA ILE A 46 -0.12 -12.67 1.11
C ILE A 46 -0.04 -12.63 2.64
N PHE A 47 -0.75 -11.72 3.30
CA PHE A 47 -0.78 -11.66 4.76
C PHE A 47 -1.29 -12.98 5.35
N ALA A 48 -2.41 -13.51 4.87
CA ALA A 48 -3.00 -14.74 5.37
C ALA A 48 -2.05 -15.94 5.21
N LEU A 49 -1.42 -16.09 4.05
CA LEU A 49 -0.52 -17.22 3.74
C LEU A 49 0.84 -17.09 4.43
N ALA A 50 1.38 -15.88 4.52
CA ALA A 50 2.71 -15.63 5.10
C ALA A 50 2.68 -15.28 6.59
N ASN A 51 1.51 -15.22 7.23
CA ASN A 51 1.36 -14.79 8.63
C ASN A 51 2.29 -15.56 9.59
N GLY A 52 2.52 -16.84 9.33
CA GLY A 52 3.39 -17.70 10.15
C GLY A 52 4.88 -17.30 10.12
N VAL A 53 5.33 -16.62 9.07
CA VAL A 53 6.74 -16.25 8.86
C VAL A 53 7.02 -14.75 8.97
N ILE A 54 5.97 -13.91 8.96
CA ILE A 54 6.14 -12.47 9.14
C ILE A 54 6.60 -12.18 10.58
N PRO A 55 7.74 -11.50 10.78
CA PRO A 55 8.24 -11.19 12.12
C PRO A 55 7.30 -10.22 12.84
N GLY A 56 7.07 -10.45 14.13
CA GLY A 56 6.25 -9.58 14.97
C GLY A 56 5.51 -10.34 16.07
N GLY A 57 5.38 -9.72 17.25
CA GLY A 57 4.67 -10.30 18.40
C GLY A 57 3.14 -10.13 18.36
N SER A 58 2.61 -9.35 17.43
CA SER A 58 1.16 -9.12 17.25
C SER A 58 0.79 -9.10 15.77
N GLN A 59 -0.46 -9.44 15.46
CA GLN A 59 -1.00 -9.42 14.09
C GLN A 59 -0.92 -8.02 13.47
N THR A 60 -1.24 -6.97 14.23
CA THR A 60 -1.05 -5.57 13.80
C THR A 60 0.41 -5.26 13.48
N GLY A 61 1.36 -5.72 14.31
CA GLY A 61 2.79 -5.52 14.06
C GLY A 61 3.26 -6.21 12.78
N LYS A 62 2.80 -7.44 12.55
CA LYS A 62 3.05 -8.17 11.29
C LYS A 62 2.46 -7.42 10.09
N GLY A 63 1.27 -6.83 10.26
CA GLY A 63 0.61 -6.04 9.23
C GLY A 63 1.42 -4.80 8.86
N VAL A 64 1.97 -4.09 9.85
CA VAL A 64 2.89 -2.96 9.63
C VAL A 64 4.14 -3.39 8.87
N VAL A 65 4.75 -4.52 9.23
CA VAL A 65 5.92 -5.07 8.51
C VAL A 65 5.57 -5.33 7.05
N LEU A 66 4.42 -5.97 6.78
CA LEU A 66 3.96 -6.20 5.41
C LEU A 66 3.68 -4.89 4.67
N GLY A 67 3.12 -3.89 5.33
CA GLY A 67 2.93 -2.53 4.78
C GLY A 67 4.25 -1.89 4.36
N ILE A 68 5.32 -2.02 5.16
CA ILE A 68 6.66 -1.54 4.80
C ILE A 68 7.20 -2.28 3.56
N VAL A 69 7.01 -3.59 3.49
CA VAL A 69 7.41 -4.39 2.31
C VAL A 69 6.64 -3.96 1.06
N ALA A 70 5.33 -3.75 1.17
CA ALA A 70 4.48 -3.28 0.09
C ALA A 70 4.91 -1.88 -0.40
N TRP A 71 5.23 -0.98 0.53
CA TRP A 71 5.78 0.34 0.21
C TRP A 71 7.14 0.24 -0.49
N LEU A 72 8.05 -0.60 0.01
CA LEU A 72 9.35 -0.83 -0.64
C LEU A 72 9.16 -1.34 -2.06
N MET A 73 8.30 -2.34 -2.28
CA MET A 73 7.96 -2.87 -3.59
C MET A 73 7.41 -1.78 -4.53
N MET A 74 6.50 -0.93 -4.03
CA MET A 74 6.01 0.21 -4.80
C MET A 74 7.18 1.14 -5.19
N MET A 75 8.05 1.49 -4.25
CA MET A 75 9.13 2.45 -4.45
C MET A 75 10.25 1.97 -5.38
N VAL A 76 10.56 0.67 -5.38
CA VAL A 76 11.68 0.10 -6.13
C VAL A 76 11.28 -0.59 -7.42
N VAL A 77 10.00 -0.99 -7.56
CA VAL A 77 9.49 -1.66 -8.76
C VAL A 77 8.47 -0.79 -9.49
N VAL A 78 7.36 -0.45 -8.83
CA VAL A 78 6.22 0.20 -9.49
C VAL A 78 6.56 1.64 -9.90
N MET A 79 7.18 2.41 -9.01
CA MET A 79 7.53 3.81 -9.27
C MET A 79 8.50 3.97 -10.46
N PRO A 80 9.61 3.20 -10.56
CA PRO A 80 10.43 3.21 -11.77
C PRO A 80 9.68 2.83 -13.04
N MET A 81 8.85 1.78 -13.01
CA MET A 81 8.05 1.35 -14.16
C MET A 81 7.06 2.41 -14.63
N ALA A 82 6.50 3.17 -13.68
CA ALA A 82 5.59 4.27 -13.92
C ALA A 82 6.28 5.59 -14.30
N GLY A 83 7.61 5.62 -14.42
CA GLY A 83 8.34 6.86 -14.72
C GLY A 83 8.50 7.81 -13.52
N GLY A 84 8.21 7.37 -12.30
CA GLY A 84 8.37 8.13 -11.05
C GLY A 84 9.78 8.10 -10.45
N GLY A 85 10.68 7.28 -11.01
CA GLY A 85 12.04 7.06 -10.51
C GLY A 85 12.09 6.19 -9.25
N PHE A 86 13.30 5.78 -8.84
CA PHE A 86 13.49 5.04 -7.58
C PHE A 86 13.09 5.92 -6.40
N PHE A 87 12.35 5.34 -5.46
CA PHE A 87 11.85 6.02 -4.26
C PHE A 87 11.01 7.28 -4.55
N GLY A 88 10.40 7.36 -5.74
CA GLY A 88 9.59 8.51 -6.12
C GLY A 88 10.41 9.80 -6.27
N SER A 89 11.68 9.70 -6.66
CA SER A 89 12.60 10.84 -6.81
C SER A 89 12.06 11.96 -7.70
N ASN A 90 11.21 11.66 -8.68
CA ASN A 90 10.57 12.67 -9.54
C ASN A 90 9.46 13.48 -8.84
N PHE A 91 9.03 13.05 -7.65
CA PHE A 91 7.98 13.66 -6.84
C PHE A 91 8.52 14.29 -5.54
N GLY A 92 9.86 14.31 -5.36
CA GLY A 92 10.52 14.85 -4.17
C GLY A 92 10.17 14.11 -2.87
N MET A 93 10.44 14.74 -1.73
CA MET A 93 10.28 14.12 -0.41
C MET A 93 8.84 13.67 -0.11
N ILE A 94 7.85 14.37 -0.66
CA ILE A 94 6.43 14.02 -0.49
C ILE A 94 6.11 12.69 -1.17
N GLY A 95 6.67 12.44 -2.36
CA GLY A 95 6.50 11.18 -3.08
C GLY A 95 7.09 9.97 -2.36
N PHE A 96 8.07 10.19 -1.48
CA PHE A 96 8.60 9.17 -0.58
C PHE A 96 7.73 8.99 0.67
N ALA A 97 7.47 10.09 1.39
CA ALA A 97 6.93 10.07 2.73
C ALA A 97 5.43 9.76 2.79
N MET A 98 4.64 10.34 1.88
CA MET A 98 3.18 10.17 1.92
C MET A 98 2.76 8.71 1.65
N PRO A 99 3.30 8.04 0.62
CA PRO A 99 2.99 6.62 0.42
C PRO A 99 3.45 5.77 1.61
N LEU A 100 4.57 6.08 2.25
CA LEU A 100 5.02 5.34 3.44
C LEU A 100 3.97 5.41 4.55
N VAL A 101 3.50 6.61 4.89
CA VAL A 101 2.46 6.80 5.92
C VAL A 101 1.19 6.01 5.58
N LEU A 102 0.72 6.09 4.32
CA LEU A 102 -0.48 5.37 3.89
C LEU A 102 -0.31 3.84 3.96
N HIS A 103 0.86 3.32 3.61
CA HIS A 103 1.14 1.88 3.68
C HIS A 103 1.28 1.38 5.12
N LEU A 104 1.83 2.19 6.03
CA LEU A 104 1.86 1.88 7.46
C LEU A 104 0.44 1.80 8.03
N ILE A 105 -0.43 2.75 7.68
CA ILE A 105 -1.84 2.74 8.09
C ILE A 105 -2.55 1.51 7.51
N PHE A 106 -2.41 1.27 6.20
CA PHE A 106 -2.97 0.10 5.54
C PHE A 106 -2.54 -1.21 6.21
N GLY A 107 -1.24 -1.38 6.45
CA GLY A 107 -0.69 -2.56 7.11
C GLY A 107 -1.20 -2.74 8.54
N ALA A 108 -1.27 -1.66 9.33
CA ALA A 108 -1.83 -1.70 10.67
C ALA A 108 -3.30 -2.13 10.67
N VAL A 109 -4.11 -1.58 9.76
CA VAL A 109 -5.53 -1.94 9.61
C VAL A 109 -5.67 -3.40 9.17
N LEU A 110 -4.87 -3.85 8.19
CA LEU A 110 -4.90 -5.24 7.72
C LEU A 110 -4.60 -6.22 8.86
N GLY A 111 -3.53 -5.97 9.61
CA GLY A 111 -3.15 -6.81 10.74
C GLY A 111 -4.16 -6.76 11.90
N PHE A 112 -4.77 -5.61 12.15
CA PHE A 112 -5.85 -5.47 13.14
C PHE A 112 -7.09 -6.28 12.74
N VAL A 113 -7.53 -6.17 11.48
CA VAL A 113 -8.68 -6.94 10.98
C VAL A 113 -8.38 -8.44 11.03
N ALA A 114 -7.17 -8.87 10.66
CA ALA A 114 -6.78 -10.27 10.76
C ALA A 114 -6.79 -10.79 12.21
N ALA A 115 -6.37 -9.96 13.19
CA ALA A 115 -6.47 -10.30 14.60
C ALA A 115 -7.92 -10.52 15.03
N TYR A 116 -8.79 -9.57 14.68
CA TYR A 116 -10.22 -9.61 15.00
C TYR A 116 -10.91 -10.84 14.40
N LEU A 117 -10.57 -11.19 13.15
CA LEU A 117 -11.12 -12.39 12.50
C LEU A 117 -10.61 -13.68 13.16
N SER A 118 -9.35 -13.72 13.59
CA SER A 118 -8.76 -14.90 14.24
C SER A 118 -9.33 -15.14 15.65
N GLU A 119 -9.76 -14.10 16.36
CA GLU A 119 -10.42 -14.22 17.67
C GLU A 119 -11.84 -14.81 17.56
N GLY A 120 -12.49 -14.69 16.40
CA GLY A 120 -13.81 -15.23 16.12
C GLY A 120 -13.83 -16.68 15.64
N GLU A 121 -12.67 -17.28 15.32
CA GLU A 121 -12.61 -18.66 14.87
C GLU A 121 -12.73 -19.63 16.06
N PRO A 122 -13.65 -20.61 16.03
CA PRO A 122 -13.68 -21.65 17.03
C PRO A 122 -12.36 -22.41 16.98
N LYS A 123 -11.65 -22.48 18.11
CA LYS A 123 -10.43 -23.28 18.25
C LYS A 123 -10.80 -24.73 17.95
N THR A 124 -10.53 -25.21 16.75
CA THR A 124 -10.61 -26.64 16.43
C THR A 124 -9.55 -27.34 17.27
N ALA A 125 -10.02 -28.10 18.26
CA ALA A 125 -9.23 -28.94 19.15
C ALA A 125 -8.61 -30.14 18.42
#